data_AF-X1FK23-F1
#
_entry.id   AF-X1FK23-F1
#
_cell.length_a   1.000
_cell.length_b   1.000
_cell.length_c   1.000
_cell.angle_alpha   90.00
_cell.angle_beta   90.00
_cell.angle_gamma   90.00
#
_symmetry.space_group_name_H-M   'P 1'
#
loop_
_entity.id
_entity.type
_entity.pdbx_description
1 polymer ?
#
loop_
_entity_poly.entity_id
_entity_poly.type
_entity_poly.pdbx_seq_one_letter_code
_entity_poly.pdbx_strand_id
1 'polypeptide(L)'
;NVTPNLSTTDIMLDDPLKSSIKPKSTISPFNLNTYSAGSIQFRFIANVTYNIDTAFLNGTIYSSTSVNLTDQVHIVSFGHRTTTTISEYPRDVYISAYTQDGFGIDYNLLRFYLNGNRTDFGFTTIETDMNNITIMDYLNTSIYSSMVNFSGIYEFDALVTLWHIKLFNDGFMPMNFTITLGTSLVNDTVLPNEIIQYTLSFGLLNFI
;
A
#
# COMPACT_ATOMS: atom_id res chain seq x y z
N ASN A 1 23.55 67.54 37.02
CA ASN A 1 25.02 67.63 36.85
C ASN A 1 25.54 66.37 36.21
N VAL A 2 26.51 66.60 35.34
CA VAL A 2 27.16 65.73 34.35
C VAL A 2 27.86 64.51 35.00
N THR A 3 27.82 63.40 34.26
CA THR A 3 28.67 62.16 34.22
C THR A 3 30.18 62.40 34.51
N PRO A 4 31.08 61.40 34.73
CA PRO A 4 31.14 60.04 34.11
C PRO A 4 31.79 58.90 34.96
N ASN A 5 31.84 57.65 34.45
CA ASN A 5 33.11 57.00 34.08
C ASN A 5 32.89 55.60 33.48
N LEU A 6 33.39 55.43 32.26
CA LEU A 6 33.68 54.15 31.61
C LEU A 6 35.06 53.68 32.08
N SER A 7 35.21 52.39 32.38
CA SER A 7 36.49 51.71 32.24
C SER A 7 36.27 50.23 31.94
N THR A 8 36.90 49.84 30.83
CA THR A 8 36.94 48.60 30.08
C THR A 8 37.55 47.42 30.83
N THR A 9 37.00 46.21 30.70
CA THR A 9 37.62 45.08 29.94
C THR A 9 36.77 43.81 30.04
N ASP A 10 36.90 43.02 28.99
CA ASP A 10 36.10 41.88 28.53
C ASP A 10 35.87 40.74 29.53
N ILE A 11 34.75 40.02 29.38
CA ILE A 11 34.71 38.60 28.94
C ILE A 11 33.26 38.23 28.59
N MET A 12 33.14 37.59 27.43
CA MET A 12 31.94 37.06 26.80
C MET A 12 31.09 36.12 27.67
N LEU A 13 29.78 36.20 27.50
CA LEU A 13 28.92 35.05 27.20
C LEU A 13 27.61 35.59 26.60
N ASP A 14 27.55 35.56 25.26
CA ASP A 14 26.31 35.72 24.51
C ASP A 14 25.30 34.66 24.96
N ASP A 15 24.09 35.08 25.32
CA ASP A 15 22.91 34.22 25.27
C ASP A 15 21.98 34.75 24.16
N PRO A 16 22.08 34.23 22.94
CA PRO A 16 21.14 34.55 21.89
C PRO A 16 20.31 33.31 21.62
N LEU A 17 19.03 33.26 22.01
CA LEU A 17 18.01 32.48 21.30
C LEU A 17 16.59 32.85 21.77
N LYS A 18 16.17 34.10 21.51
CA LYS A 18 14.78 34.36 21.13
C LYS A 18 14.65 34.13 19.62
N SER A 19 14.59 32.87 19.18
CA SER A 19 14.14 32.56 17.82
C SER A 19 12.62 32.36 17.82
N SER A 20 11.94 33.43 17.42
CA SER A 20 10.59 33.34 16.87
C SER A 20 10.67 32.54 15.56
N ILE A 21 10.56 31.21 15.65
CA ILE A 21 10.34 30.37 14.46
C ILE A 21 8.84 30.42 14.17
N LYS A 22 8.44 31.34 13.29
CA LYS A 22 7.19 31.17 12.53
C LYS A 22 7.46 30.08 11.49
N PRO A 23 6.71 28.97 11.43
CA PRO A 23 6.83 28.05 10.30
C PRO A 23 6.30 28.76 9.06
N LYS A 24 7.22 29.26 8.24
CA LYS A 24 6.93 29.69 6.88
C LYS A 24 7.07 28.46 5.98
N SER A 25 6.03 27.62 5.90
CA SER A 25 5.97 26.60 4.85
C SER A 25 5.45 27.25 3.58
N THR A 26 6.32 27.96 2.86
CA THR A 26 6.06 28.29 1.46
C THR A 26 6.44 27.05 0.66
N ILE A 27 5.46 26.19 0.37
CA ILE A 27 5.64 25.11 -0.59
C ILE A 27 5.68 25.81 -1.96
N SER A 28 6.86 25.83 -2.58
CA SER A 28 6.98 26.25 -3.98
C SER A 28 6.13 25.34 -4.87
N PRO A 29 5.47 25.87 -5.92
CA PRO A 29 4.74 25.02 -6.86
C PRO A 29 5.71 23.99 -7.46
N PHE A 30 5.37 22.71 -7.32
CA PHE A 30 6.11 21.63 -7.93
C PHE A 30 6.10 21.83 -9.45
N ASN A 31 7.27 22.13 -10.03
CA ASN A 31 7.44 22.18 -11.48
C ASN A 31 7.41 20.73 -12.00
N LEU A 32 6.31 20.37 -12.65
CA LEU A 32 6.11 19.06 -13.24
C LEU A 32 6.85 18.97 -14.58
N ASN A 33 8.16 18.73 -14.55
CA ASN A 33 8.88 18.30 -15.73
C ASN A 33 9.71 17.06 -15.41
N THR A 34 9.33 15.96 -16.06
CA THR A 34 10.04 14.67 -16.16
C THR A 34 10.29 13.91 -14.86
N TYR A 35 9.36 13.03 -14.48
CA TYR A 35 9.70 11.88 -13.63
C TYR A 35 9.96 10.65 -14.51
N SER A 36 11.18 10.13 -14.46
CA SER A 36 11.40 8.71 -14.71
C SER A 36 10.68 7.93 -13.61
N ALA A 37 10.01 6.83 -13.97
CA ALA A 37 9.27 5.96 -13.06
C ALA A 37 10.18 5.30 -12.00
N GLY A 38 10.55 6.05 -10.97
CA GLY A 38 10.98 5.52 -9.69
C GLY A 38 9.88 5.82 -8.68
N SER A 39 9.27 4.79 -8.11
CA SER A 39 8.24 4.95 -7.09
C SER A 39 8.87 5.60 -5.84
N ILE A 40 8.52 6.85 -5.57
CA ILE A 40 8.85 7.49 -4.29
C ILE A 40 7.91 6.89 -3.25
N GLN A 41 8.45 6.12 -2.31
CA GLN A 41 7.70 5.63 -1.16
C GLN A 41 7.64 6.72 -0.08
N PHE A 42 6.44 7.12 0.30
CA PHE A 42 6.20 8.02 1.43
C PHE A 42 5.80 7.21 2.66
N ARG A 43 6.30 7.62 3.84
CA ARG A 43 5.83 7.08 5.13
C ARG A 43 4.84 8.05 5.73
N PHE A 44 3.63 7.57 6.02
CA PHE A 44 2.60 8.33 6.72
C PHE A 44 2.64 8.04 8.22
N ILE A 45 2.11 8.97 9.01
CA ILE A 45 2.05 8.94 10.48
C ILE A 45 0.58 8.69 10.84
N ALA A 46 0.33 7.68 11.68
CA ALA A 46 -1.01 7.36 12.16
C ALA A 46 -1.57 8.47 13.06
N ASN A 47 -2.91 8.56 13.13
CA ASN A 47 -3.68 9.52 13.93
C ASN A 47 -3.39 11.00 13.59
N VAL A 48 -3.01 11.27 12.35
CA VAL A 48 -2.82 12.62 11.80
C VAL A 48 -3.82 12.82 10.67
N THR A 49 -4.40 14.02 10.61
CA THR A 49 -5.24 14.43 9.49
C THR A 49 -4.37 14.93 8.33
N TYR A 50 -4.47 14.27 7.19
CA TYR A 50 -3.89 14.69 5.93
C TYR A 50 -4.96 15.39 5.09
N ASN A 51 -4.60 16.51 4.45
CA ASN A 51 -5.44 17.17 3.47
C ASN A 51 -4.97 16.82 2.08
N ILE A 52 -5.88 16.35 1.25
CA ILE A 52 -5.66 15.97 -0.14
C ILE A 52 -6.42 16.99 -0.99
N ASP A 53 -5.65 17.89 -1.60
CA ASP A 53 -6.16 18.87 -2.56
C ASP A 53 -5.95 18.31 -3.97
N THR A 54 -7.04 18.17 -4.71
CA THR A 54 -6.98 17.90 -6.14
C THR A 54 -7.08 19.20 -6.90
N ALA A 55 -6.22 19.38 -7.90
CA ALA A 55 -6.21 20.56 -8.74
C ALA A 55 -6.22 20.17 -10.22
N PHE A 56 -6.82 21.02 -11.03
CA PHE A 56 -6.64 20.96 -12.48
C PHE A 56 -5.17 21.22 -12.85
N LEU A 57 -4.77 20.87 -14.08
CA LEU A 57 -3.40 21.12 -14.59
C LEU A 57 -2.96 22.59 -14.49
N ASN A 58 -3.91 23.53 -14.46
CA ASN A 58 -3.64 24.95 -14.28
C ASN A 58 -3.45 25.37 -12.81
N GLY A 59 -3.47 24.42 -11.86
CA GLY A 59 -3.29 24.65 -10.43
C GLY A 59 -4.54 25.08 -9.67
N THR A 60 -5.70 25.21 -10.32
CA THR A 60 -6.96 25.55 -9.64
C THR A 60 -7.45 24.35 -8.84
N ILE A 61 -7.63 24.50 -7.53
CA ILE A 61 -8.18 23.44 -6.67
C ILE A 61 -9.60 23.11 -7.13
N TYR A 62 -9.82 21.85 -7.46
CA TYR A 62 -11.10 21.26 -7.83
C TYR A 62 -11.84 20.75 -6.58
N SER A 63 -11.15 19.98 -5.73
CA SER A 63 -11.71 19.49 -4.47
C SER A 63 -10.64 19.33 -3.41
N SER A 64 -11.06 19.39 -2.15
CA SER A 64 -10.24 19.12 -0.98
C SER A 64 -10.95 18.08 -0.13
N THR A 65 -10.22 17.07 0.32
CA THR A 65 -10.70 16.09 1.30
C THR A 65 -9.68 15.94 2.42
N SER A 66 -10.17 15.63 3.62
CA SER A 66 -9.35 15.42 4.80
C SER A 66 -9.49 13.98 5.26
N VAL A 67 -8.37 13.28 5.42
CA VAL A 67 -8.31 11.90 5.88
C VAL A 67 -7.56 11.81 7.19
N ASN A 68 -8.12 11.12 8.18
CA ASN A 68 -7.40 10.74 9.39
C ASN A 68 -6.99 9.27 9.28
N LEU A 69 -5.70 8.98 9.32
CA LEU A 69 -5.18 7.61 9.24
C LEU A 69 -5.29 6.92 10.60
N THR A 70 -6.50 6.49 10.96
CA THR A 70 -6.77 5.71 12.18
C THR A 70 -6.57 4.21 11.97
N ASP A 71 -6.56 3.77 10.72
CA ASP A 71 -6.41 2.38 10.30
C ASP A 71 -5.04 2.15 9.64
N GLN A 72 -4.57 0.89 9.64
CA GLN A 72 -3.29 0.54 9.02
C GLN A 72 -3.30 0.75 7.50
N VAL A 73 -4.45 0.58 6.87
CA VAL A 73 -4.67 0.83 5.44
C VAL A 73 -5.86 1.77 5.34
N HIS A 74 -5.66 2.89 4.65
CA HIS A 74 -6.73 3.83 4.37
C HIS A 74 -6.56 4.34 2.95
N ILE A 75 -7.63 4.28 2.17
CA ILE A 75 -7.60 4.65 0.76
C ILE A 75 -8.52 5.85 0.55
N VAL A 76 -8.04 6.82 -0.21
CA VAL A 76 -8.80 8.03 -0.52
C VAL A 76 -8.92 8.16 -2.03
N SER A 77 -10.12 7.96 -2.57
CA SER A 77 -10.41 8.21 -3.97
C SER A 77 -10.66 9.71 -4.21
N PHE A 78 -10.13 10.24 -5.31
CA PHE A 78 -10.26 11.66 -5.65
C PHE A 78 -10.37 11.87 -7.18
N GLY A 79 -11.07 12.94 -7.63
CA GLY A 79 -11.22 13.28 -9.06
C GLY A 79 -12.63 13.76 -9.47
N HIS A 80 -12.77 14.25 -10.72
CA HIS A 80 -14.04 14.67 -11.31
C HIS A 80 -14.59 13.60 -12.27
N ARG A 81 -15.82 13.13 -12.05
CA ARG A 81 -16.58 12.34 -13.04
C ARG A 81 -17.67 13.21 -13.64
N THR A 82 -17.60 13.44 -14.95
CA THR A 82 -18.71 14.05 -15.70
C THR A 82 -19.86 13.05 -15.76
N THR A 83 -20.99 13.39 -15.14
CA THR A 83 -22.22 12.59 -15.08
C THR A 83 -23.00 12.64 -16.39
N THR A 84 -22.37 12.27 -17.50
CA THR A 84 -23.03 12.13 -18.80
C THR A 84 -22.86 10.71 -19.29
N THR A 85 -23.98 10.14 -19.73
CA THR A 85 -24.30 8.80 -20.32
C THR A 85 -23.27 8.18 -21.27
N ILE A 86 -22.01 8.16 -20.89
CA ILE A 86 -20.94 7.41 -21.52
C ILE A 86 -20.99 6.02 -20.89
N SER A 87 -20.89 4.97 -21.70
CA SER A 87 -20.73 3.60 -21.20
C SER A 87 -19.66 3.60 -20.11
N GLU A 88 -20.01 3.10 -18.92
CA GLU A 88 -19.10 3.04 -17.77
C GLU A 88 -17.90 2.10 -18.02
N TYR A 89 -17.98 1.34 -19.12
CA TYR A 89 -17.03 0.33 -19.56
C TYR A 89 -16.67 0.50 -21.04
N PRO A 90 -15.46 0.11 -21.46
CA PRO A 90 -14.37 -0.40 -20.62
C PRO A 90 -13.79 0.70 -19.72
N ARG A 91 -13.33 0.32 -18.53
CA ARG A 91 -12.62 1.24 -17.64
C ARG A 91 -11.60 0.53 -16.77
N ASP A 92 -10.64 1.29 -16.27
CA ASP A 92 -9.67 0.78 -15.33
C ASP A 92 -10.22 0.79 -13.90
N VAL A 93 -9.99 -0.33 -13.21
CA VAL A 93 -10.25 -0.52 -11.79
C VAL A 93 -8.94 -0.92 -11.13
N TYR A 94 -8.61 -0.31 -10.00
CA TYR A 94 -7.44 -0.73 -9.23
C TYR A 94 -7.77 -1.99 -8.44
N ILE A 95 -7.04 -3.07 -8.66
CA ILE A 95 -7.28 -4.36 -8.00
C ILE A 95 -6.06 -4.70 -7.16
N SER A 96 -6.24 -4.87 -5.85
CA SER A 96 -5.16 -5.11 -4.91
C SER A 96 -5.44 -6.30 -3.98
N ALA A 97 -4.39 -6.81 -3.34
CA ALA A 97 -4.50 -7.78 -2.27
C ALA A 97 -3.51 -7.46 -1.15
N TYR A 98 -3.98 -7.52 0.09
CA TYR A 98 -3.20 -7.21 1.28
C TYR A 98 -3.45 -8.20 2.42
N THR A 99 -2.49 -8.25 3.34
CA THR A 99 -2.56 -9.05 4.56
C THR A 99 -3.35 -8.36 5.66
N GLN A 100 -3.81 -9.09 6.68
CA GLN A 100 -4.46 -8.49 7.87
C GLN A 100 -3.63 -7.39 8.53
N ASP A 101 -2.30 -7.44 8.37
CA ASP A 101 -1.37 -6.46 8.92
C ASP A 101 -1.20 -5.22 8.03
N GLY A 102 -2.00 -5.11 6.96
CA GLY A 102 -2.01 -3.98 6.03
C GLY A 102 -0.87 -3.95 5.02
N PHE A 103 0.03 -4.94 5.04
CA PHE A 103 1.10 -5.02 4.05
C PHE A 103 0.61 -5.64 2.75
N GLY A 104 0.99 -5.01 1.64
CA GLY A 104 0.79 -5.55 0.30
C GLY A 104 1.47 -6.90 0.14
N ILE A 105 0.87 -7.77 -0.68
CA ILE A 105 1.36 -9.14 -0.87
C ILE A 105 2.32 -9.17 -2.06
N ASP A 106 3.43 -9.90 -1.90
CA ASP A 106 4.36 -10.16 -3.01
C ASP A 106 3.62 -10.84 -4.17
N TYR A 107 3.81 -10.32 -5.38
CA TYR A 107 3.16 -10.79 -6.61
C TYR A 107 3.42 -12.27 -6.92
N ASN A 108 4.43 -12.89 -6.32
CA ASN A 108 4.72 -14.32 -6.47
C ASN A 108 3.91 -15.23 -5.53
N LEU A 109 3.33 -14.68 -4.46
CA LEU A 109 2.60 -15.46 -3.46
C LEU A 109 1.16 -15.75 -3.88
N LEU A 110 0.58 -14.91 -4.75
CA LEU A 110 -0.79 -14.99 -5.21
C LEU A 110 -0.86 -14.94 -6.73
N ARG A 111 -1.89 -15.57 -7.30
CA ARG A 111 -2.23 -15.50 -8.72
C ARG A 111 -3.62 -14.90 -8.86
N PHE A 112 -3.73 -13.81 -9.60
CA PHE A 112 -4.99 -13.15 -9.88
C PHE A 112 -5.48 -13.52 -11.29
N TYR A 113 -6.78 -13.79 -11.39
CA TYR A 113 -7.48 -14.09 -12.63
C TYR A 113 -8.73 -13.22 -12.73
N LEU A 114 -8.89 -12.58 -13.88
CA LEU A 114 -10.08 -11.84 -14.26
C LEU A 114 -10.77 -12.58 -15.40
N ASN A 115 -12.02 -12.99 -15.19
CA ASN A 115 -12.81 -13.74 -16.17
C ASN A 115 -12.10 -15.00 -16.70
N GLY A 116 -11.31 -15.66 -15.83
CA GLY A 116 -10.54 -16.86 -16.14
C GLY A 116 -9.16 -16.60 -16.79
N ASN A 117 -8.83 -15.36 -17.12
CA ASN A 117 -7.52 -14.99 -17.65
C ASN A 117 -6.59 -14.52 -16.55
N ARG A 118 -5.35 -15.03 -16.52
CA ARG A 118 -4.34 -14.59 -15.55
C ARG A 118 -3.96 -13.14 -15.83
N THR A 119 -3.97 -12.32 -14.78
CA THR A 119 -3.61 -10.90 -14.83
C THR A 119 -2.84 -10.53 -13.56
N ASP A 120 -2.12 -9.42 -13.61
CA ASP A 120 -1.39 -8.89 -12.47
C ASP A 120 -2.30 -8.00 -11.63
N PHE A 121 -1.97 -7.86 -10.34
CA PHE A 121 -2.58 -6.86 -9.48
C PHE A 121 -2.17 -5.45 -9.92
N GLY A 122 -3.04 -4.47 -9.68
CA GLY A 122 -2.90 -3.08 -10.10
C GLY A 122 -4.09 -2.61 -10.94
N PHE A 123 -3.87 -1.57 -11.76
CA PHE A 123 -4.91 -1.10 -12.68
C PHE A 123 -5.20 -2.15 -13.74
N THR A 124 -6.44 -2.65 -13.73
CA THR A 124 -6.93 -3.65 -14.68
C THR A 124 -8.14 -3.09 -15.41
N THR A 125 -8.15 -3.20 -16.73
CA THR A 125 -9.30 -2.81 -17.54
C THR A 125 -10.41 -3.85 -17.40
N ILE A 126 -11.58 -3.38 -16.98
CA ILE A 126 -12.80 -4.15 -16.84
C ILE A 126 -13.72 -3.82 -18.03
N GLU A 127 -14.23 -4.84 -18.71
CA GLU A 127 -15.03 -4.71 -19.94
C GLU A 127 -16.55 -4.65 -19.69
N THR A 128 -17.00 -5.17 -18.54
CA THR A 128 -18.42 -5.27 -18.17
C THR A 128 -18.61 -4.95 -16.70
N ASP A 129 -19.85 -4.74 -16.25
CA ASP A 129 -20.14 -4.56 -14.83
C ASP A 129 -19.89 -5.82 -14.01
N MET A 130 -20.37 -6.96 -14.49
CA MET A 130 -20.19 -8.24 -13.83
C MET A 130 -18.92 -8.93 -14.32
N ASN A 131 -17.99 -9.23 -13.41
CA ASN A 131 -16.76 -9.96 -13.74
C ASN A 131 -16.49 -11.03 -12.70
N ASN A 132 -15.96 -12.17 -13.14
CA ASN A 132 -15.48 -13.20 -12.25
C ASN A 132 -14.06 -12.88 -11.80
N ILE A 133 -13.90 -12.63 -10.50
CA ILE A 133 -12.60 -12.41 -9.86
C ILE A 133 -12.21 -13.72 -9.20
N THR A 134 -11.00 -14.20 -9.49
CA THR A 134 -10.43 -15.38 -8.83
C THR A 134 -9.02 -15.08 -8.37
N ILE A 135 -8.75 -15.33 -7.09
CA ILE A 135 -7.44 -15.20 -6.46
C ILE A 135 -7.06 -16.58 -5.95
N MET A 136 -5.86 -17.02 -6.32
CA MET A 136 -5.35 -18.35 -6.00
C MET A 136 -4.00 -18.24 -5.30
N ASP A 137 -3.67 -19.24 -4.49
CA ASP A 137 -2.33 -19.38 -3.93
C ASP A 137 -1.33 -19.87 -5.00
N TYR A 138 -0.06 -19.93 -4.61
CA TYR A 138 0.99 -20.47 -5.48
C TYR A 138 0.75 -21.94 -5.90
N LEU A 139 0.02 -22.71 -5.10
CA LEU A 139 -0.32 -24.12 -5.31
C LEU A 139 -1.62 -24.32 -6.11
N ASN A 140 -2.18 -23.26 -6.70
CA ASN A 140 -3.47 -23.26 -7.41
C ASN A 140 -4.67 -23.68 -6.55
N THR A 141 -4.62 -23.42 -5.25
CA THR A 141 -5.79 -23.46 -4.37
C THR A 141 -6.54 -22.13 -4.51
N SER A 142 -7.85 -22.19 -4.76
CA SER A 142 -8.69 -20.99 -4.79
C SER A 142 -8.83 -20.41 -3.38
N ILE A 143 -8.41 -19.15 -3.22
CA ILE A 143 -8.52 -18.36 -1.98
C ILE A 143 -9.82 -17.56 -2.01
N TYR A 144 -10.12 -17.00 -3.18
CA TYR A 144 -11.34 -16.26 -3.45
C TYR A 144 -11.77 -16.53 -4.89
N SER A 145 -13.06 -16.75 -5.10
CA SER A 145 -13.65 -16.82 -6.43
C SER A 145 -15.10 -16.38 -6.35
N SER A 146 -15.44 -15.27 -7.01
CA SER A 146 -16.81 -14.76 -7.05
C SER A 146 -17.04 -13.86 -8.24
N MET A 147 -18.30 -13.80 -8.67
CA MET A 147 -18.79 -12.71 -9.50
C MET A 147 -18.86 -11.42 -8.67
N VAL A 148 -18.25 -10.36 -9.18
CA VAL A 148 -18.23 -9.03 -8.59
C VAL A 148 -18.90 -8.06 -9.56
N ASN A 149 -19.84 -7.25 -9.03
CA ASN A 149 -20.41 -6.14 -9.77
C ASN A 149 -19.54 -4.92 -9.56
N PHE A 150 -18.83 -4.50 -10.59
CA PHE A 150 -17.98 -3.32 -10.54
C PHE A 150 -18.75 -2.02 -10.73
N SER A 151 -20.06 -1.96 -11.00
CA SER A 151 -20.72 -0.66 -11.27
C SER A 151 -20.54 0.34 -10.12
N GLY A 152 -19.99 1.51 -10.44
CA GLY A 152 -19.63 2.54 -9.45
C GLY A 152 -18.40 2.21 -8.58
N ILE A 153 -17.78 1.04 -8.74
CA ILE A 153 -16.58 0.59 -8.03
C ILE A 153 -15.34 0.88 -8.87
N TYR A 154 -14.40 1.65 -8.34
CA TYR A 154 -13.12 1.98 -9.00
C TYR A 154 -11.94 1.24 -8.42
N GLU A 155 -12.19 0.49 -7.35
CA GLU A 155 -11.17 -0.19 -6.59
C GLU A 155 -11.74 -1.46 -5.97
N PHE A 156 -10.97 -2.55 -6.04
CA PHE A 156 -11.32 -3.82 -5.42
C PHE A 156 -10.13 -4.33 -4.64
N ASP A 157 -10.38 -4.52 -3.36
CA ASP A 157 -9.38 -4.93 -2.40
C ASP A 157 -9.70 -6.29 -1.83
N ALA A 158 -8.77 -7.22 -2.00
CA ALA A 158 -8.85 -8.54 -1.40
C ALA A 158 -8.03 -8.61 -0.12
N LEU A 159 -8.71 -8.67 1.02
CA LEU A 159 -8.08 -9.05 2.27
C LEU A 159 -7.77 -10.56 2.25
N VAL A 160 -6.49 -10.90 2.35
CA VAL A 160 -6.00 -12.28 2.32
C VAL A 160 -5.22 -12.57 3.60
N THR A 161 -5.46 -13.73 4.21
CA THR A 161 -4.65 -14.22 5.33
C THR A 161 -3.53 -15.10 4.80
N LEU A 162 -2.28 -14.78 5.16
CA LEU A 162 -1.13 -15.63 4.89
C LEU A 162 -0.77 -16.42 6.15
N TRP A 163 -0.63 -17.73 6.00
CA TRP A 163 -0.14 -18.66 7.01
C TRP A 163 1.27 -19.07 6.67
N HIS A 164 2.15 -19.14 7.66
CA HIS A 164 3.51 -19.61 7.45
C HIS A 164 3.75 -20.87 8.26
N ILE A 165 4.29 -21.90 7.62
CA ILE A 165 4.83 -23.08 8.31
C ILE A 165 6.35 -23.05 8.22
N LYS A 166 7.01 -23.21 9.37
CA LYS A 166 8.45 -23.33 9.47
C LYS A 166 8.79 -24.75 9.89
N LEU A 167 9.63 -25.41 9.10
CA LEU A 167 10.13 -26.75 9.41
C LEU A 167 11.59 -26.60 9.84
N PHE A 168 11.89 -27.11 11.03
CA PHE A 168 13.23 -27.17 11.58
C PHE A 168 13.66 -28.62 11.68
N ASN A 169 14.83 -28.94 11.14
CA ASN A 169 15.44 -30.25 11.34
C ASN A 169 16.42 -30.21 12.51
N ASP A 170 15.93 -30.63 13.68
CA ASP A 170 16.73 -30.83 14.90
C ASP A 170 17.54 -32.15 14.88
N GLY A 171 17.48 -32.88 13.76
CA GLY A 171 18.25 -34.10 13.57
C GLY A 171 19.70 -33.81 13.18
N PHE A 172 20.56 -34.80 13.37
CA PHE A 172 21.96 -34.75 12.98
C PHE A 172 22.21 -35.13 11.50
N MET A 173 21.15 -35.43 10.75
CA MET A 173 21.23 -35.81 9.33
C MET A 173 20.12 -35.15 8.49
N PRO A 174 20.30 -34.97 7.17
CA PRO A 174 19.26 -34.44 6.30
C PRO A 174 17.98 -35.28 6.37
N MET A 175 16.84 -34.62 6.42
CA MET A 175 15.52 -35.26 6.50
C MET A 175 14.69 -34.88 5.29
N ASN A 176 14.26 -35.90 4.54
CA ASN A 176 13.27 -35.72 3.50
C ASN A 176 11.89 -35.56 4.14
N PHE A 177 11.06 -34.69 3.60
CA PHE A 177 9.67 -34.56 4.02
C PHE A 177 8.75 -34.36 2.82
N THR A 178 7.47 -34.59 3.08
CA THR A 178 6.39 -34.37 2.14
C THR A 178 5.32 -33.54 2.83
N ILE A 179 4.95 -32.40 2.27
CA ILE A 179 3.75 -31.64 2.64
C ILE A 179 2.67 -31.97 1.62
N THR A 180 1.46 -32.26 2.11
CA THR A 180 0.29 -32.51 1.26
C THR A 180 -0.83 -31.56 1.64
N LEU A 181 -1.41 -30.90 0.65
CA LEU A 181 -2.60 -30.06 0.78
C LEU A 181 -3.60 -30.45 -0.32
N GLY A 182 -4.61 -31.25 0.03
CA GLY A 182 -5.54 -31.80 -0.96
C GLY A 182 -4.81 -32.66 -2.00
N THR A 183 -4.87 -32.26 -3.28
CA THR A 183 -4.15 -32.90 -4.39
C THR A 183 -2.74 -32.34 -4.63
N SER A 184 -2.38 -31.24 -3.99
CA SER A 184 -1.08 -30.57 -4.14
C SER A 184 -0.06 -31.17 -3.17
N LEU A 185 1.17 -31.34 -3.66
CA LEU A 185 2.23 -32.03 -2.92
C LEU A 185 3.58 -31.34 -3.13
N VAL A 186 4.31 -31.15 -2.04
CA VAL A 186 5.68 -30.63 -2.01
C VAL A 186 6.57 -31.69 -1.39
N ASN A 187 7.62 -32.10 -2.11
CA ASN A 187 8.68 -32.96 -1.59
C ASN A 187 9.96 -32.14 -1.52
N ASP A 188 10.63 -32.17 -0.38
CA ASP A 188 11.90 -31.46 -0.23
C ASP A 188 12.75 -32.11 0.88
N THR A 189 13.95 -31.58 1.08
CA THR A 189 14.91 -32.01 2.12
C THR A 189 15.27 -30.83 3.02
N VAL A 190 15.32 -31.06 4.33
CA VAL A 190 15.84 -30.09 5.31
C VAL A 190 17.16 -30.61 5.87
N LEU A 191 18.23 -29.83 5.77
CA LEU A 191 19.54 -30.17 6.32
C LEU A 191 19.54 -30.06 7.86
N PRO A 192 20.50 -30.70 8.57
CA PRO A 192 20.66 -30.54 10.01
C PRO A 192 20.79 -29.08 10.42
N ASN A 193 20.06 -28.67 11.45
CA ASN A 193 20.00 -27.30 11.96
C ASN A 193 19.52 -26.25 10.94
N GLU A 194 18.87 -26.67 9.85
CA GLU A 194 18.26 -25.76 8.88
C GLU A 194 16.79 -25.49 9.25
N ILE A 195 16.36 -24.25 9.02
CA ILE A 195 14.95 -23.85 9.04
C ILE A 195 14.56 -23.48 7.61
N ILE A 196 13.52 -24.14 7.11
CA ILE A 196 12.85 -23.74 5.88
C ILE A 196 11.45 -23.22 6.18
N GLN A 197 10.95 -22.30 5.35
CA GLN A 197 9.64 -21.69 5.51
C GLN A 197 8.80 -21.87 4.23
N TYR A 198 7.56 -22.29 4.40
CA TYR A 198 6.54 -22.25 3.37
C TYR A 198 5.42 -21.28 3.77
N THR A 199 4.87 -20.59 2.78
CA THR A 199 3.73 -19.69 2.96
C THR A 199 2.52 -20.29 2.24
N LEU A 200 1.42 -20.44 2.98
CA LEU A 200 0.10 -20.83 2.50
C LEU A 200 -0.83 -19.62 2.61
N SER A 201 -1.83 -19.51 1.75
CA SER A 201 -2.76 -18.38 1.80
C SER A 201 -4.21 -18.87 1.88
N PHE A 202 -5.00 -18.16 2.68
CA PHE A 202 -6.41 -18.43 2.94
C PHE A 202 -7.18 -17.10 2.99
N GLY A 203 -8.37 -17.02 2.39
CA GLY A 203 -9.11 -15.76 2.24
C GLY A 203 -10.39 -15.75 3.04
N LEU A 204 -10.64 -14.63 3.74
CA LEU A 204 -11.95 -14.21 4.24
C LEU A 204 -12.11 -12.75 3.84
N LEU A 205 -13.15 -12.44 3.06
CA LEU A 205 -13.42 -11.07 2.62
C LEU A 205 -14.23 -10.30 3.65
N ASN A 206 -13.76 -9.10 3.94
CA ASN A 206 -14.57 -8.01 4.47
C ASN A 206 -14.66 -6.93 3.39
N PHE A 207 -15.86 -6.52 3.04
CA PHE A 207 -16.08 -5.31 2.25
C PHE A 207 -15.90 -4.10 3.18
N ILE A 208 -15.16 -3.08 2.73
CA ILE A 208 -15.23 -1.73 3.29
C ILE A 208 -16.02 -0.87 2.30
#